data_AF-A0A2J6HH71-F1
#
_entry.id   AF-A0A2J6HH71-F1
#
_cell.length_a   1.000
_cell.length_b   1.000
_cell.length_c   1.000
_cell.angle_alpha   90.00
_cell.angle_beta   90.00
_cell.angle_gamma   90.00
#
_symmetry.space_group_name_H-M   'P 1'
#
loop_
_entity.id
_entity.type
_entity.pdbx_description
1 polymer ?
#
loop_
_entity_poly.entity_id
_entity_poly.type
_entity_poly.pdbx_seq_one_letter_code
_entity_poly.pdbx_strand_id
1 'polypeptide(L)'
;ADPTFRKEYFSRQYASFVLDKVWQRAYDLGYGNYFLDEDGPAINDDHVFVNKYAKIPSIDIIHLNPVNSNKSFFRHWHTLGDNMEHIDRNSLGMVGKVVLDVIYHE
;
A
#
# COMPACT_ATOMS: atom_id res chain seq x y z
N ALA A 1 7.95 -0.33 13.67
CA ALA A 1 7.88 0.95 12.94
C ALA A 1 6.50 1.02 12.36
N ASP A 2 5.88 2.20 12.41
CA ASP A 2 4.53 2.38 11.88
C ASP A 2 4.51 2.13 10.36
N PRO A 3 3.43 1.53 9.82
CA PRO A 3 3.38 1.21 8.40
C PRO A 3 3.15 2.47 7.57
N THR A 4 4.08 2.79 6.70
CA THR A 4 3.88 3.80 5.65
C THR A 4 3.67 3.15 4.30
N PHE A 5 2.71 3.65 3.53
CA PHE A 5 2.35 3.26 2.18
C PHE A 5 2.61 4.44 1.26
N ARG A 6 3.41 4.24 0.22
CA ARG A 6 3.68 5.23 -0.83
C ARG A 6 2.97 4.83 -2.12
N LYS A 7 2.84 5.76 -3.06
CA LYS A 7 2.25 5.50 -4.37
C LYS A 7 3.18 4.63 -5.21
N GLU A 8 2.99 3.31 -5.16
CA GLU A 8 3.81 2.32 -5.89
C GLU A 8 3.83 2.61 -7.39
N TYR A 9 5.01 2.45 -8.01
CA TYR A 9 5.26 2.90 -9.38
C TYR A 9 4.30 2.28 -10.41
N PHE A 10 4.12 0.96 -10.44
CA PHE A 10 3.23 0.33 -11.43
C PHE A 10 1.75 0.66 -11.19
N SER A 11 1.35 0.82 -9.94
CA SER A 11 0.03 1.30 -9.55
C SER A 11 -0.25 2.68 -10.14
N ARG A 12 0.73 3.60 -10.07
CA ARG A 12 0.62 4.90 -10.75
C ARG A 12 0.58 4.77 -12.27
N GLN A 13 1.41 3.89 -12.85
CA GLN A 13 1.50 3.74 -14.31
C GLN A 13 0.21 3.17 -14.91
N TYR A 14 -0.39 2.17 -14.27
CA TYR A 14 -1.55 1.45 -14.82
C TYR A 14 -2.90 1.90 -14.27
N ALA A 15 -2.94 2.45 -13.05
CA ALA A 15 -4.17 2.67 -12.30
C ALA A 15 -4.14 3.96 -11.46
N SER A 16 -3.53 5.04 -11.98
CA SER A 16 -3.43 6.33 -11.27
C SER A 16 -4.76 6.82 -10.70
N PHE A 17 -5.86 6.70 -11.46
CA PHE A 17 -7.18 7.12 -11.01
C PHE A 17 -7.71 6.32 -9.81
N VAL A 18 -7.42 5.00 -9.73
CA VAL A 18 -7.76 4.17 -8.57
C VAL A 18 -6.87 4.55 -7.39
N LEU A 19 -5.58 4.75 -7.66
CA LEU A 19 -4.60 5.09 -6.64
C LEU A 19 -4.92 6.42 -5.97
N ASP A 20 -5.18 7.47 -6.76
CA ASP A 20 -5.53 8.80 -6.26
C ASP A 20 -6.85 8.77 -5.49
N LYS A 21 -7.84 7.97 -5.93
CA LYS A 21 -9.09 7.79 -5.18
C LYS A 21 -8.84 7.18 -3.79
N VAL A 22 -8.06 6.10 -3.72
CA VAL A 22 -7.75 5.41 -2.46
C VAL A 22 -6.93 6.32 -1.53
N TRP A 23 -5.93 7.03 -2.06
CA TRP A 23 -5.10 7.95 -1.28
C TRP A 23 -5.88 9.17 -0.79
N GLN A 24 -6.73 9.75 -1.64
CA GLN A 24 -7.61 10.85 -1.22
C GLN A 24 -8.55 10.38 -0.12
N ARG A 25 -9.11 9.17 -0.23
CA ARG A 25 -9.99 8.65 0.82
C ARG A 25 -9.25 8.40 2.13
N ALA A 26 -8.03 7.90 2.07
CA ALA A 26 -7.17 7.78 3.25
C ALA A 26 -6.87 9.13 3.90
N TYR A 27 -6.61 10.17 3.11
CA TYR A 27 -6.42 11.53 3.60
C TYR A 27 -7.68 12.06 4.32
N ASP A 28 -8.85 11.93 3.70
CA ASP A 28 -10.13 12.39 4.26
C ASP A 28 -10.48 11.70 5.59
N LEU A 29 -10.06 10.44 5.75
CA LEU A 29 -10.23 9.65 6.98
C LEU A 29 -9.17 9.95 8.05
N GLY A 30 -8.22 10.86 7.79
CA GLY A 30 -7.17 11.25 8.72
C GLY A 30 -5.93 10.34 8.71
N TYR A 31 -5.76 9.50 7.70
CA TYR A 31 -4.64 8.55 7.58
C TYR A 31 -3.52 9.02 6.64
N GLY A 32 -3.46 10.30 6.30
CA GLY A 32 -2.43 10.87 5.41
C GLY A 32 -0.98 10.73 5.91
N ASN A 33 -0.77 10.50 7.21
CA ASN A 33 0.55 10.20 7.78
C ASN A 33 1.02 8.76 7.50
N TYR A 34 0.11 7.87 7.07
CA TYR A 34 0.39 6.48 6.74
C TYR A 34 0.30 6.27 5.22
N PHE A 35 -0.72 6.81 4.57
CA PHE A 35 -0.86 6.84 3.11
C PHE A 35 -0.22 8.11 2.57
N LEU A 36 1.09 8.05 2.35
CA LEU A 36 1.92 9.19 1.96
C LEU A 36 1.68 9.54 0.50
N ASP A 37 1.36 10.80 0.22
CA ASP A 37 1.30 11.34 -1.15
C ASP A 37 2.71 11.56 -1.72
N GLU A 38 3.48 10.48 -1.79
CA GLU A 38 4.85 10.43 -2.27
C GLU A 38 5.02 9.23 -3.20
N ASP A 39 5.87 9.40 -4.20
CA ASP A 39 6.23 8.32 -5.10
C ASP A 39 6.97 7.19 -4.35
N GLY A 40 6.50 5.97 -4.57
CA GLY A 40 7.13 4.73 -4.14
C GLY A 40 8.00 4.11 -5.23
N PRO A 41 8.84 3.12 -4.87
CA PRO A 41 9.59 2.34 -5.84
C PRO A 41 8.67 1.45 -6.70
N ALA A 42 9.26 0.83 -7.71
CA ALA A 42 8.60 -0.20 -8.50
C ALA A 42 8.70 -1.56 -7.81
N ILE A 43 7.55 -2.16 -7.53
CA ILE A 43 7.44 -3.49 -6.93
C ILE A 43 6.79 -4.44 -7.92
N ASN A 44 7.51 -5.50 -8.27
CA ASN A 44 6.95 -6.57 -9.09
C ASN A 44 6.09 -7.48 -8.20
N ASP A 45 4.81 -7.15 -8.13
CA ASP A 45 3.79 -7.88 -7.37
C ASP A 45 2.65 -8.33 -8.29
N ASP A 46 1.66 -9.02 -7.72
CA ASP A 46 0.54 -9.62 -8.43
C ASP A 46 -0.23 -8.60 -9.30
N HIS A 47 -0.39 -7.36 -8.81
CA HIS A 47 -1.12 -6.31 -9.52
C HIS A 47 -0.50 -5.98 -10.88
N VAL A 48 0.82 -6.14 -11.07
CA VAL A 48 1.49 -5.91 -12.35
C VAL A 48 0.93 -6.83 -13.42
N PHE A 49 0.72 -8.10 -13.07
CA PHE A 49 0.19 -9.11 -14.00
C PHE A 49 -1.30 -8.94 -14.25
N VAL A 50 -2.07 -8.56 -13.23
CA VAL A 50 -3.49 -8.23 -13.36
C VAL A 50 -3.68 -7.03 -14.32
N ASN A 51 -2.91 -5.96 -14.12
CA ASN A 51 -2.92 -4.80 -15.02
C ASN A 51 -2.50 -5.18 -16.44
N LYS A 52 -1.38 -5.90 -16.59
CA LYS A 52 -0.77 -6.18 -17.89
C LYS A 52 -1.57 -7.17 -18.73
N TYR A 53 -2.08 -8.23 -18.14
CA TYR A 53 -2.70 -9.34 -18.87
C TYR A 53 -4.23 -9.34 -18.77
N ALA A 54 -4.80 -9.10 -17.59
CA ALA A 54 -6.25 -9.04 -17.42
C ALA A 54 -6.85 -7.69 -17.81
N LYS A 55 -6.01 -6.65 -17.94
CA LYS A 55 -6.43 -5.27 -18.28
C LYS A 55 -7.40 -4.67 -17.26
N ILE A 56 -7.25 -5.06 -15.99
CA ILE A 56 -8.04 -4.52 -14.87
C ILE A 56 -7.13 -3.56 -14.08
N PRO A 57 -7.47 -2.25 -14.03
CA PRO A 57 -6.73 -1.28 -13.24
C PRO A 57 -6.65 -1.71 -11.77
N SER A 58 -5.45 -2.03 -11.32
CA SER A 58 -5.19 -2.58 -9.99
C SER A 58 -4.04 -1.82 -9.34
N ILE A 59 -4.18 -1.53 -8.05
CA ILE A 59 -3.14 -0.88 -7.24
C ILE A 59 -2.62 -1.85 -6.18
N ASP A 60 -1.47 -1.50 -5.62
CA ASP A 60 -0.86 -2.21 -4.49
C ASP A 60 -0.68 -1.28 -3.28
N ILE A 61 -1.20 -1.70 -2.13
CA ILE A 61 -1.07 -1.00 -0.84
C ILE A 61 -0.03 -1.77 -0.02
N ILE A 62 1.24 -1.39 -0.19
CA ILE A 62 2.37 -2.15 0.34
C ILE A 62 3.27 -1.33 1.25
N HIS A 63 3.61 -1.89 2.42
CA HIS A 63 4.50 -1.24 3.38
C HIS A 63 5.96 -1.48 3.01
N LEU A 64 6.68 -0.39 2.77
CA LEU A 64 8.12 -0.38 2.54
C LEU A 64 8.81 0.47 3.60
N ASN A 65 10.00 0.05 4.03
CA ASN A 65 10.82 0.76 4.99
C ASN A 65 12.05 1.37 4.29
N PRO A 66 11.98 2.65 3.86
CA PRO A 66 13.07 3.30 3.14
C PRO A 66 14.29 3.60 4.02
N VAL A 67 14.20 3.42 5.34
CA VAL A 67 15.26 3.72 6.32
C VAL A 67 16.17 2.51 6.56
N ASN A 68 15.78 1.31 6.14
CA ASN A 68 16.65 0.14 6.27
C ASN A 68 17.77 0.14 5.22
N SER A 69 18.82 -0.65 5.47
CA SER A 69 20.03 -0.70 4.64
C SER A 69 19.77 -1.04 3.17
N ASN A 70 18.65 -1.71 2.90
CA ASN A 70 18.28 -2.17 1.56
C ASN A 70 17.17 -1.31 0.93
N LYS A 71 16.70 -0.27 1.62
CA LYS A 71 15.55 0.59 1.28
C LYS A 71 14.32 -0.21 0.81
N SER A 72 14.10 -1.37 1.41
CA SER A 72 13.16 -2.39 0.95
C SER A 72 12.08 -2.67 2.00
N PHE A 73 11.53 -3.88 2.05
CA PHE A 73 10.48 -4.31 2.97
C PHE A 73 10.88 -4.18 4.45
N PHE A 74 9.89 -4.25 5.34
CA PHE A 74 10.14 -4.29 6.79
C PHE A 74 11.16 -5.39 7.17
N ARG A 75 11.90 -5.17 8.28
CA ARG A 75 13.04 -6.01 8.70
C ARG A 75 12.75 -7.52 8.75
N HIS A 76 11.50 -7.89 9.01
CA HIS A 76 11.12 -9.28 9.24
C HIS A 76 10.60 -9.98 7.98
N TRP A 77 10.43 -9.27 6.86
CA TRP A 77 10.02 -9.85 5.57
C TRP A 77 10.92 -11.03 5.19
N HIS A 78 10.30 -12.18 4.88
CA HIS A 78 10.99 -13.45 4.56
C HIS A 78 11.94 -13.94 5.67
N THR A 79 11.62 -13.68 6.93
CA THR A 79 12.35 -14.21 8.10
C THR A 79 11.42 -14.98 9.03
N LEU A 80 11.98 -15.76 9.95
CA LEU A 80 11.20 -16.38 11.04
C LEU A 80 10.58 -15.34 12.00
N GLY A 81 11.02 -14.09 11.92
CA GLY A 81 10.41 -12.98 12.64
C GLY A 81 9.09 -12.51 12.04
N ASP A 82 8.73 -12.91 10.82
CA ASP A 82 7.41 -12.60 10.25
C ASP A 82 6.33 -13.45 10.93
N ASN A 83 5.92 -13.02 12.12
CA ASN A 83 5.03 -13.75 13.00
C ASN A 83 4.08 -12.79 13.74
N MET A 84 3.21 -13.35 14.57
CA MET A 84 2.14 -12.60 15.25
C MET A 84 2.63 -11.47 16.17
N GLU A 85 3.88 -11.50 16.64
CA GLU A 85 4.45 -10.45 17.51
C GLU A 85 4.63 -9.12 16.78
N HIS A 86 4.61 -9.10 15.45
CA HIS A 86 4.83 -7.90 14.65
C HIS A 86 3.57 -7.45 13.89
N ILE A 87 2.43 -8.10 14.15
CA ILE A 87 1.13 -7.70 13.61
C ILE A 87 0.47 -6.69 14.55
N ASP A 88 0.03 -5.56 14.00
CA ASP A 88 -0.74 -4.55 14.71
C ASP A 88 -2.17 -4.46 14.17
N ARG A 89 -3.16 -4.56 15.07
CA ARG A 89 -4.60 -4.42 14.73
C ARG A 89 -4.94 -3.03 14.22
N ASN A 90 -4.21 -2.00 14.64
CA ASN A 90 -4.43 -0.63 14.18
C ASN A 90 -4.10 -0.50 12.70
N SER A 91 -2.99 -1.11 12.25
CA SER A 91 -2.59 -1.16 10.85
C SER A 91 -3.64 -1.90 9.99
N LEU A 92 -4.12 -3.05 10.47
CA LEU A 92 -5.18 -3.81 9.80
C LEU A 92 -6.48 -3.00 9.71
N GLY A 93 -6.89 -2.39 10.82
CA GLY A 93 -8.10 -1.57 10.90
C GLY A 93 -8.05 -0.35 10.00
N MET A 94 -6.88 0.31 9.90
CA MET A 94 -6.67 1.46 9.04
C MET A 94 -6.81 1.11 7.56
N VAL A 95 -6.05 0.12 7.07
CA VAL A 95 -6.12 -0.31 5.66
C VAL A 95 -7.52 -0.82 5.33
N GLY A 96 -8.09 -1.66 6.21
CA GLY A 96 -9.45 -2.18 6.04
C GLY A 96 -10.51 -1.07 5.99
N LYS A 97 -10.40 -0.05 6.86
CA LYS A 97 -11.32 1.08 6.85
C LYS A 97 -11.21 1.88 5.57
N VAL A 98 -9.99 2.19 5.09
CA VAL A 98 -9.81 2.91 3.82
C VAL A 98 -10.44 2.14 2.66
N VAL A 99 -10.14 0.85 2.53
CA VAL A 99 -10.67 0.02 1.43
C VAL A 99 -12.19 -0.10 1.51
N LEU A 100 -12.74 -0.38 2.70
CA LEU A 100 -14.20 -0.43 2.89
C LEU A 100 -14.83 0.90 2.52
N ASP A 101 -14.25 2.00 2.95
CA ASP A 101 -14.84 3.30 2.71
C ASP A 101 -14.84 3.66 1.21
N VAL A 102 -13.77 3.32 0.48
CA VAL A 102 -13.72 3.44 -0.99
C VAL A 102 -14.85 2.65 -1.63
N ILE A 103 -14.97 1.34 -1.37
CA ILE A 103 -15.94 0.49 -2.08
C ILE A 103 -17.40 0.78 -1.71
N TYR A 104 -17.68 1.34 -0.53
CA TYR A 104 -19.03 1.72 -0.12
C TYR A 104 -19.45 3.11 -0.66
N HIS A 105 -18.52 3.88 -1.23
CA HIS A 105 -18.76 5.22 -1.80
C HIS A 105 -18.35 5.32 -3.28
N GLU A 106 -18.37 4.19 -4.00
CA GLU A 106 -18.22 4.15 -5.47
C GLU A 106 -19.47 4.67 -6.20
#